data_AF-A0A2V6TNV2-F1
#
_entry.id   AF-A0A2V6TNV2-F1
#
_cell.length_a   1.000
_cell.length_b   1.000
_cell.length_c   1.000
_cell.angle_alpha   90.00
_cell.angle_beta   90.00
_cell.angle_gamma   90.00
#
_symmetry.space_group_name_H-M   'P 1'
#
loop_
_entity.id
_entity.type
_entity.pdbx_description
1 polymer ?
#
loop_
_entity_poly.entity_id
_entity_poly.type
_entity_poly.pdbx_seq_one_letter_code
_entity_poly.pdbx_strand_id
1 'polypeptide(L)'
;MGYGLVRALVRWVLALFYRRIDVVGLEHIPESGPLIVAANHQNALVDPMLLLALIPRRMVALAKAPLFRHPVIGPFLRLLGALPVHRRQDGNADPGRNRTMFAAATAHLGAGGAVLIFPEGVSQPEPALMPLRSGAARMLLEAEAGAGGRLGVALVPVGLVYHEPGTFRAGRAFLQVGAPLLTDDLVALHATDPEGAAQRLTERLSAALRREIVESEDRETHRLVTALESIARADAPAGARDAAARAEWMRGAMRAYRHLREREPRRVLRFRAEVERYLGDLGLAGLSDRVLIRRYEAGPVTRYVLHEGASLLLALPLAACGIASHFLPYRLAALVVGRLRPAPDEEATYKIITSVILYPVCWLAEGYLVWRLGGPWLLGLFVALLAPGGFFAIAWRDRVRRVGRDTLGFLRLVLDRDLRRRLAERRTVLLEELESLTRLVPAPVLAGPERPAPEAPR
;
A
#
# COMPACT_ATOMS: atom_id res chain seq x y z
N MET A 1 -13.62 13.08 21.50
CA MET A 1 -12.39 13.86 21.28
C MET A 1 -11.18 12.98 20.95
N GLY A 2 -10.84 11.96 21.76
CA GLY A 2 -9.64 11.12 21.55
C GLY A 2 -9.52 10.43 20.18
N TYR A 3 -10.58 9.78 19.67
CA TYR A 3 -10.56 9.09 18.37
C TYR A 3 -10.18 10.03 17.20
N GLY A 4 -10.77 11.22 17.15
CA GLY A 4 -10.50 12.20 16.09
C GLY A 4 -9.05 12.69 16.10
N LEU A 5 -8.49 12.93 17.30
CA LEU A 5 -7.09 13.32 17.46
C LEU A 5 -6.13 12.23 17.00
N VAL A 6 -6.36 10.98 17.43
CA VAL A 6 -5.53 9.83 16.99
C VAL A 6 -5.65 9.66 15.48
N ARG A 7 -6.86 9.74 14.93
CA ARG A 7 -7.07 9.63 13.48
C ARG A 7 -6.32 10.71 12.70
N ALA A 8 -6.34 11.96 13.17
CA ALA A 8 -5.61 13.06 12.55
C ALA A 8 -4.09 12.84 12.62
N LEU A 9 -3.58 12.40 13.77
CA LEU A 9 -2.17 12.06 13.94
C LEU A 9 -1.74 10.93 13.01
N VAL A 10 -2.52 9.83 12.94
CA VAL A 10 -2.23 8.71 12.05
C VAL A 10 -2.24 9.15 10.58
N ARG A 11 -3.22 9.97 10.16
CA ARG A 11 -3.24 10.56 8.81
C ARG A 11 -1.96 11.35 8.51
N TRP A 12 -1.52 12.18 9.46
CA TRP A 12 -0.31 12.97 9.32
C TRP A 12 0.95 12.09 9.22
N VAL A 13 1.10 11.09 10.11
CA VAL A 13 2.22 10.14 10.08
C VAL A 13 2.26 9.38 8.76
N LEU A 14 1.11 8.90 8.26
CA LEU A 14 1.03 8.18 6.99
C LEU A 14 1.35 9.09 5.79
N ALA A 15 0.89 10.35 5.80
CA ALA A 15 1.20 11.32 4.75
C ALA A 15 2.69 11.72 4.73
N LEU A 16 3.34 11.73 5.90
CA LEU A 16 4.80 11.87 5.99
C LEU A 16 5.53 10.62 5.52
N PHE A 17 5.08 9.43 5.91
CA PHE A 17 5.80 8.20 5.61
C PHE A 17 5.67 7.79 4.14
N TYR A 18 4.45 7.77 3.61
CA TYR A 18 4.18 7.40 2.23
C TYR A 18 4.37 8.59 1.29
N ARG A 19 4.87 8.31 0.09
CA ARG A 19 4.96 9.33 -0.96
C ARG A 19 3.59 9.68 -1.52
N ARG A 20 2.75 8.66 -1.67
CA ARG A 20 1.41 8.76 -2.24
C ARG A 20 0.52 7.68 -1.66
N ILE A 21 -0.70 8.06 -1.31
CA ILE A 21 -1.77 7.19 -0.88
C ILE A 21 -2.94 7.49 -1.80
N ASP A 22 -3.32 6.51 -2.61
CA ASP A 22 -4.44 6.63 -3.54
C ASP A 22 -5.61 5.81 -2.99
N VAL A 23 -6.81 6.37 -3.05
CA VAL A 23 -8.03 5.71 -2.55
C VAL A 23 -9.10 5.78 -3.62
N VAL A 24 -9.76 4.65 -3.89
CA VAL A 24 -10.86 4.52 -4.85
C VAL A 24 -12.02 3.74 -4.22
N GLY A 25 -13.26 4.09 -4.55
CA GLY A 25 -14.45 3.35 -4.13
C GLY A 25 -15.01 3.75 -2.76
N LEU A 26 -14.61 4.89 -2.19
CA LEU A 26 -15.11 5.33 -0.88
C LEU A 26 -16.63 5.49 -0.84
N GLU A 27 -17.25 5.77 -1.99
CA GLU A 27 -18.69 5.81 -2.22
C GLU A 27 -19.41 4.49 -1.88
N HIS A 28 -18.70 3.35 -1.87
CA HIS A 28 -19.26 2.06 -1.46
C HIS A 28 -19.35 1.89 0.06
N ILE A 29 -18.79 2.81 0.85
CA ILE A 29 -18.89 2.77 2.31
C ILE A 29 -20.22 3.40 2.73
N PRO A 30 -21.14 2.66 3.38
CA PRO A 30 -22.37 3.23 3.91
C PRO A 30 -22.09 4.34 4.93
N GLU A 31 -22.85 5.44 4.85
CA GLU A 31 -22.69 6.59 5.75
C GLU A 31 -23.10 6.26 7.20
N SER A 32 -24.07 5.36 7.35
CA SER A 32 -24.64 4.91 8.63
C SER A 32 -24.95 3.41 8.61
N GLY A 33 -25.35 2.88 9.77
CA GLY A 33 -25.69 1.47 9.93
C GLY A 33 -24.49 0.56 10.22
N PRO A 34 -24.77 -0.71 10.50
CA PRO A 34 -23.77 -1.70 10.85
C PRO A 34 -22.89 -2.04 9.66
N LEU A 35 -21.58 -2.04 9.87
CA LEU A 35 -20.60 -2.22 8.81
C LEU A 35 -19.47 -3.15 9.26
N ILE A 36 -19.15 -4.14 8.45
CA ILE A 36 -17.90 -4.89 8.55
C ILE A 36 -17.04 -4.54 7.34
N VAL A 37 -15.91 -3.90 7.60
CA VAL A 37 -14.85 -3.72 6.61
C VAL A 37 -13.88 -4.90 6.74
N ALA A 38 -13.80 -5.70 5.69
CA ALA A 38 -12.87 -6.81 5.59
C ALA A 38 -11.77 -6.48 4.60
N ALA A 39 -10.51 -6.56 5.01
CA ALA A 39 -9.38 -6.22 4.14
C ALA A 39 -8.30 -7.31 4.14
N ASN A 40 -7.53 -7.40 3.05
CA ASN A 40 -6.31 -8.20 3.05
C ASN A 40 -5.23 -7.57 3.95
N HIS A 41 -4.27 -8.37 4.40
CA HIS A 41 -3.32 -8.01 5.47
C HIS A 41 -1.86 -8.15 5.03
N GLN A 42 -1.29 -7.09 4.45
CA GLN A 42 0.07 -7.09 3.91
C GLN A 42 1.13 -6.46 4.81
N ASN A 43 0.73 -5.55 5.70
CA ASN A 43 1.65 -4.66 6.40
C ASN A 43 1.21 -4.39 7.83
N ALA A 44 1.23 -5.44 8.65
CA ALA A 44 0.99 -5.46 10.10
C ALA A 44 0.17 -4.27 10.65
N LEU A 45 0.77 -3.28 11.32
CA LEU A 45 0.00 -2.16 11.88
C LEU A 45 -0.31 -1.05 10.86
N VAL A 46 0.39 -0.99 9.75
CA VAL A 46 0.14 0.01 8.71
C VAL A 46 -1.23 -0.22 8.07
N ASP A 47 -1.64 -1.46 7.83
CA ASP A 47 -2.95 -1.77 7.26
C ASP A 47 -4.11 -1.17 8.07
N PRO A 48 -4.26 -1.46 9.38
CA PRO A 48 -5.30 -0.83 10.18
C PRO A 48 -5.10 0.68 10.31
N MET A 49 -3.86 1.19 10.33
CA MET A 49 -3.60 2.64 10.34
C MET A 49 -4.19 3.31 9.10
N LEU A 50 -3.98 2.76 7.89
CA LEU A 50 -4.53 3.30 6.65
C LEU A 50 -6.06 3.27 6.68
N LEU A 51 -6.65 2.13 7.03
CA LEU A 51 -8.11 1.96 7.00
C LEU A 51 -8.80 2.87 8.02
N LEU A 52 -8.32 2.94 9.26
CA LEU A 52 -8.86 3.82 10.30
C LEU A 52 -8.65 5.31 9.98
N ALA A 53 -7.59 5.66 9.25
CA ALA A 53 -7.31 7.01 8.82
C ALA A 53 -8.21 7.47 7.67
N LEU A 54 -8.38 6.61 6.66
CA LEU A 54 -8.89 6.98 5.35
C LEU A 54 -10.39 6.67 5.15
N ILE A 55 -10.91 5.60 5.74
CA ILE A 55 -12.34 5.26 5.62
C ILE A 55 -13.16 6.27 6.45
N PRO A 56 -14.18 6.94 5.87
CA PRO A 56 -14.93 8.01 6.55
C PRO A 56 -15.91 7.52 7.63
N ARG A 57 -15.74 6.29 8.15
CA ARG A 57 -16.53 5.71 9.24
C ARG A 57 -15.64 5.43 10.45
N ARG A 58 -16.17 5.68 11.66
CA ARG A 58 -15.48 5.29 12.89
C ARG A 58 -15.59 3.77 13.03
N MET A 59 -14.46 3.09 12.97
CA MET A 59 -14.39 1.64 13.08
C MET A 59 -13.59 1.20 14.31
N VAL A 60 -13.99 0.06 14.86
CA VAL A 60 -13.25 -0.68 15.87
C VAL A 60 -12.50 -1.82 15.21
N ALA A 61 -11.18 -1.83 15.34
CA ALA A 61 -10.34 -2.89 14.78
C ALA A 61 -10.22 -4.07 15.74
N LEU A 62 -10.24 -5.28 15.18
CA LEU A 62 -9.89 -6.49 15.90
C LEU A 62 -8.37 -6.69 15.88
N ALA A 63 -7.72 -6.60 17.04
CA ALA A 63 -6.25 -6.61 17.14
C ALA A 63 -5.73 -7.78 18.01
N LYS A 64 -4.54 -8.29 17.72
CA LYS A 64 -3.90 -9.37 18.51
C LYS A 64 -3.75 -8.95 19.97
N ALA A 65 -4.22 -9.77 20.91
CA ALA A 65 -4.20 -9.45 22.34
C ALA A 65 -2.80 -9.07 22.89
N PRO A 66 -1.68 -9.70 22.48
CA PRO A 66 -0.34 -9.28 22.91
C PRO A 66 0.01 -7.82 22.57
N LEU A 67 -0.54 -7.23 21.50
CA LEU A 67 -0.27 -5.84 21.12
C LEU A 67 -0.75 -4.83 22.18
N PHE A 68 -1.76 -5.18 22.97
CA PHE A 68 -2.30 -4.33 24.04
C PHE A 68 -1.35 -4.19 25.24
N ARG A 69 -0.33 -5.05 25.33
CA ARG A 69 0.75 -4.98 26.33
C ARG A 69 1.94 -4.15 25.87
N HIS A 70 2.03 -3.83 24.58
CA HIS A 70 3.12 -3.01 24.07
C HIS A 70 2.99 -1.56 24.59
N PRO A 71 4.05 -0.96 25.15
CA PRO A 71 3.97 0.33 25.86
C PRO A 71 3.55 1.49 24.94
N VAL A 72 3.88 1.40 23.65
CA VAL A 72 3.53 2.41 22.65
C VAL A 72 2.20 2.10 21.97
N ILE A 73 2.05 0.95 21.33
CA ILE A 73 0.87 0.57 20.55
C ILE A 73 -0.38 0.37 21.42
N GLY A 74 -0.23 -0.21 22.61
CA GLY A 74 -1.34 -0.57 23.49
C GLY A 74 -2.25 0.61 23.87
N PRO A 75 -1.70 1.75 24.35
CA PRO A 75 -2.47 2.96 24.60
C PRO A 75 -3.27 3.45 23.38
N PHE A 76 -2.69 3.46 22.17
CA PHE A 76 -3.40 3.86 20.96
C PHE A 76 -4.55 2.91 20.62
N LEU A 77 -4.34 1.59 20.74
CA LEU A 77 -5.39 0.60 20.50
C LEU A 77 -6.58 0.79 21.45
N ARG A 78 -6.32 1.04 22.74
CA ARG A 78 -7.38 1.31 23.73
C ARG A 78 -8.11 2.61 23.44
N LEU A 79 -7.39 3.66 23.07
CA LEU A 79 -7.99 4.97 22.75
C LEU A 79 -8.85 4.93 21.47
N LEU A 80 -8.48 4.06 20.52
CA LEU A 80 -9.26 3.78 19.32
C LEU A 80 -10.45 2.82 19.59
N GLY A 81 -10.51 2.20 20.77
CA GLY A 81 -11.54 1.23 21.13
C GLY A 81 -11.37 -0.14 20.48
N ALA A 82 -10.14 -0.50 20.06
CA ALA A 82 -9.86 -1.79 19.43
C ALA A 82 -10.20 -2.97 20.36
N LEU A 83 -10.70 -4.07 19.79
CA LEU A 83 -11.07 -5.28 20.54
C LEU A 83 -9.94 -6.31 20.49
N PRO A 84 -9.52 -6.88 21.64
CA PRO A 84 -8.45 -7.88 21.69
C PRO A 84 -8.94 -9.26 21.20
N VAL A 85 -8.19 -9.86 20.29
CA VAL A 85 -8.42 -11.22 19.75
C VAL A 85 -7.32 -12.17 20.25
N HIS A 86 -7.73 -13.33 20.74
CA HIS A 86 -6.83 -14.40 21.19
C HIS A 86 -6.82 -15.54 20.17
N ARG A 87 -5.75 -15.71 19.38
CA ARG A 87 -5.70 -16.77 18.37
C ARG A 87 -5.15 -18.06 18.98
N ARG A 88 -5.62 -19.22 18.49
CA ARG A 88 -5.12 -20.56 18.88
C ARG A 88 -3.60 -20.71 18.80
N GLN A 89 -2.98 -19.99 17.87
CA GLN A 89 -1.53 -20.00 17.63
C GLN A 89 -0.73 -19.20 18.66
N ASP A 90 -1.36 -18.35 19.48
CA ASP A 90 -0.68 -17.45 20.43
C ASP A 90 -0.40 -18.13 21.81
N GLY A 91 -0.50 -19.47 21.89
CA GLY A 91 -0.14 -20.28 23.07
C GLY A 91 -1.09 -20.18 24.27
N ASN A 92 -2.08 -19.28 24.25
CA ASN A 92 -2.99 -19.04 25.38
C ASN A 92 -4.44 -18.77 24.92
N ALA A 93 -4.92 -19.58 23.97
CA ALA A 93 -6.26 -19.44 23.42
C ALA A 93 -7.30 -20.08 24.33
N ASP A 94 -7.77 -19.31 25.31
CA ASP A 94 -8.99 -19.60 26.04
C ASP A 94 -10.20 -19.46 25.07
N PRO A 95 -10.94 -20.54 24.77
CA PRO A 95 -12.16 -20.49 23.95
C PRO A 95 -13.24 -19.56 24.52
N GLY A 96 -13.23 -19.30 25.83
CA GLY A 96 -14.12 -18.34 26.50
C GLY A 96 -13.85 -16.89 26.06
N ARG A 97 -12.57 -16.51 25.95
CA ARG A 97 -12.17 -15.14 25.56
C ARG A 97 -12.51 -14.77 24.12
N ASN A 98 -12.46 -15.74 23.20
CA ASN A 98 -12.91 -15.49 21.83
C ASN A 98 -14.42 -15.29 21.76
N ARG A 99 -15.22 -16.06 22.54
CA ARG A 99 -16.67 -15.82 22.63
C ARG A 99 -16.99 -14.42 23.14
N THR A 100 -16.26 -13.92 24.14
CA THR A 100 -16.42 -12.54 24.62
C THR A 100 -16.11 -11.51 23.53
N MET A 101 -15.06 -11.73 22.73
CA MET A 101 -14.72 -10.84 21.62
C MET A 101 -15.81 -10.84 20.53
N PHE A 102 -16.28 -12.02 20.11
CA PHE A 102 -17.39 -12.14 19.16
C PHE A 102 -18.65 -11.45 19.69
N ALA A 103 -19.03 -11.68 20.95
CA ALA A 103 -20.17 -11.01 21.58
C ALA A 103 -20.02 -9.48 21.63
N ALA A 104 -18.81 -8.96 21.91
CA ALA A 104 -18.56 -7.52 21.89
C ALA A 104 -18.65 -6.94 20.47
N ALA A 105 -18.15 -7.67 19.46
CA ALA A 105 -18.24 -7.25 18.07
C ALA A 105 -19.70 -7.27 17.56
N THR A 106 -20.47 -8.32 17.86
CA THR A 106 -21.89 -8.43 17.47
C THR A 106 -22.73 -7.38 18.19
N ALA A 107 -22.48 -7.10 19.47
CA ALA A 107 -23.14 -6.00 20.19
C ALA A 107 -22.80 -4.64 19.58
N HIS A 108 -21.54 -4.42 19.17
CA HIS A 108 -21.13 -3.19 18.49
C HIS A 108 -21.84 -3.01 17.14
N LEU A 109 -21.98 -4.08 16.36
CA LEU A 109 -22.76 -4.08 15.13
C LEU A 109 -24.25 -3.84 15.40
N GLY A 110 -24.83 -4.49 16.41
CA GLY A 110 -26.22 -4.28 16.83
C GLY A 110 -26.54 -2.83 17.20
N ALA A 111 -25.54 -2.07 17.67
CA ALA A 111 -25.65 -0.63 17.92
C ALA A 111 -25.42 0.25 16.68
N GLY A 112 -25.35 -0.33 15.47
CA GLY A 112 -25.06 0.39 14.21
C GLY A 112 -23.59 0.79 14.05
N GLY A 113 -22.68 0.15 14.81
CA GLY A 113 -21.25 0.39 14.79
C GLY A 113 -20.54 -0.26 13.59
N ALA A 114 -19.24 0.02 13.44
CA ALA A 114 -18.44 -0.52 12.35
C ALA A 114 -17.22 -1.28 12.86
N VAL A 115 -16.97 -2.47 12.30
CA VAL A 115 -15.86 -3.35 12.67
C VAL A 115 -14.88 -3.46 11.51
N LEU A 116 -13.59 -3.33 11.81
CA LEU A 116 -12.50 -3.61 10.89
C LEU A 116 -11.89 -4.98 11.22
N ILE A 117 -11.85 -5.88 10.24
CA ILE A 117 -11.28 -7.22 10.35
C ILE A 117 -10.35 -7.55 9.18
N PHE A 118 -9.30 -8.29 9.48
CA PHE A 118 -8.40 -8.92 8.51
C PHE A 118 -8.63 -10.43 8.51
N PRO A 119 -9.52 -10.96 7.64
CA PRO A 119 -10.00 -12.34 7.73
C PRO A 119 -8.92 -13.40 7.46
N GLU A 120 -7.76 -13.05 6.92
CA GLU A 120 -6.60 -13.95 6.79
C GLU A 120 -6.06 -14.39 8.16
N GLY A 121 -6.21 -13.53 9.17
CA GLY A 121 -5.81 -13.84 10.54
C GLY A 121 -4.30 -13.98 10.75
N VAL A 122 -3.48 -13.55 9.80
CA VAL A 122 -2.03 -13.29 9.88
C VAL A 122 -1.70 -12.21 8.83
N SER A 123 -0.56 -11.55 8.94
CA SER A 123 -0.05 -10.61 7.93
C SER A 123 1.07 -11.26 7.13
N GLN A 124 1.19 -10.95 5.85
CA GLN A 124 2.29 -11.43 5.02
C GLN A 124 2.67 -10.40 3.93
N PRO A 125 3.95 -10.24 3.60
CA PRO A 125 4.41 -9.20 2.68
C PRO A 125 4.08 -9.45 1.18
N GLU A 126 3.52 -10.62 0.85
CA GLU A 126 3.23 -11.07 -0.50
C GLU A 126 1.96 -10.40 -1.08
N PRO A 127 1.94 -10.10 -2.39
CA PRO A 127 0.78 -9.55 -3.10
C PRO A 127 -0.27 -10.63 -3.42
N ALA A 128 -0.53 -11.55 -2.48
CA ALA A 128 -1.46 -12.66 -2.62
C ALA A 128 -2.38 -12.79 -1.40
N LEU A 129 -3.62 -13.22 -1.62
CA LEU A 129 -4.61 -13.40 -0.54
C LEU A 129 -4.46 -14.80 0.07
N MET A 130 -4.27 -14.87 1.39
CA MET A 130 -4.30 -16.15 2.11
C MET A 130 -5.72 -16.69 2.24
N PRO A 131 -5.87 -18.00 2.53
CA PRO A 131 -7.17 -18.56 2.91
C PRO A 131 -7.80 -17.77 4.06
N LEU A 132 -9.06 -17.38 3.86
CA LEU A 132 -9.79 -16.60 4.85
C LEU A 132 -10.32 -17.51 5.97
N ARG A 133 -10.28 -16.99 7.20
CA ARG A 133 -10.98 -17.55 8.35
C ARG A 133 -12.42 -17.03 8.36
N SER A 134 -13.34 -17.85 8.88
CA SER A 134 -14.78 -17.55 8.89
C SER A 134 -15.23 -16.48 9.89
N GLY A 135 -14.31 -15.85 10.63
CA GLY A 135 -14.66 -14.92 11.71
C GLY A 135 -15.51 -13.73 11.25
N ALA A 136 -15.21 -13.14 10.09
CA ALA A 136 -16.01 -12.03 9.53
C ALA A 136 -17.44 -12.48 9.22
N ALA A 137 -17.59 -13.61 8.54
CA ALA A 137 -18.88 -14.19 8.18
C ALA A 137 -19.71 -14.54 9.42
N ARG A 138 -19.09 -15.18 10.42
CA ARG A 138 -19.75 -15.55 11.67
C ARG A 138 -20.23 -14.34 12.46
N MET A 139 -19.41 -13.30 12.61
CA MET A 139 -19.84 -12.06 13.28
C MET A 139 -21.04 -11.43 12.60
N LEU A 140 -21.06 -11.39 11.26
CA LEU A 140 -22.19 -10.86 10.50
C LEU A 140 -23.46 -11.67 10.78
N LEU A 141 -23.40 -12.98 10.56
CA LEU A 141 -24.56 -13.87 10.66
C LEU A 141 -25.10 -13.94 12.09
N GLU A 142 -24.22 -13.97 13.11
CA GLU A 142 -24.62 -13.94 14.52
C GLU A 142 -25.29 -12.59 14.90
N ALA A 143 -24.80 -11.47 14.38
CA ALA A 143 -25.41 -10.15 14.61
C ALA A 143 -26.78 -10.04 13.95
N GLU A 144 -26.93 -10.54 12.71
CA GLU A 144 -28.22 -10.60 12.01
C GLU A 144 -29.21 -11.50 12.73
N ALA A 145 -28.79 -12.71 13.14
CA ALA A 145 -29.65 -13.64 13.86
C ALA A 145 -30.18 -13.04 15.17
N GLY A 146 -29.32 -12.33 15.93
CA GLY A 146 -29.71 -11.64 17.16
C GLY A 146 -30.75 -10.53 16.96
N ALA A 147 -30.83 -9.96 15.75
CA ALA A 147 -31.79 -8.92 15.37
C ALA A 147 -32.96 -9.44 14.51
N GLY A 148 -33.10 -10.77 14.35
CA GLY A 148 -34.14 -11.38 13.52
C GLY A 148 -33.96 -11.13 12.01
N GLY A 149 -32.73 -10.94 11.54
CA GLY A 149 -32.37 -10.76 10.13
C GLY A 149 -32.68 -9.36 9.56
N ARG A 150 -32.86 -8.36 10.43
CA ARG A 150 -33.26 -7.00 10.05
C ARG A 150 -32.17 -5.96 10.27
N LEU A 151 -30.97 -6.38 10.67
CA LEU A 151 -29.91 -5.46 11.07
C LEU A 151 -29.30 -4.76 9.85
N GLY A 152 -29.23 -5.46 8.71
CA GLY A 152 -28.70 -4.92 7.45
C GLY A 152 -27.19 -4.68 7.51
N VAL A 153 -26.43 -5.61 8.07
CA VAL A 153 -24.98 -5.49 8.22
C VAL A 153 -24.31 -5.48 6.84
N ALA A 154 -23.78 -4.33 6.44
CA ALA A 154 -23.01 -4.20 5.21
C ALA A 154 -21.64 -4.89 5.37
N LEU A 155 -21.31 -5.84 4.48
CA LEU A 155 -19.98 -6.44 4.42
C LEU A 155 -19.22 -5.88 3.22
N VAL A 156 -18.21 -5.05 3.48
CA VAL A 156 -17.45 -4.34 2.44
C VAL A 156 -16.02 -4.90 2.30
N PRO A 157 -15.64 -5.42 1.13
CA PRO A 157 -14.30 -5.91 0.86
C PRO A 157 -13.38 -4.74 0.50
N VAL A 158 -12.16 -4.74 1.01
CA VAL A 158 -11.19 -3.68 0.77
C VAL A 158 -9.82 -4.27 0.41
N GLY A 159 -9.35 -3.93 -0.78
CA GLY A 159 -8.04 -4.29 -1.29
C GLY A 159 -6.96 -3.26 -0.90
N LEU A 160 -5.90 -3.74 -0.25
CA LEU A 160 -4.67 -3.01 0.05
C LEU A 160 -3.55 -3.53 -0.84
N VAL A 161 -2.92 -2.63 -1.59
CA VAL A 161 -1.76 -2.93 -2.43
C VAL A 161 -0.64 -1.93 -2.15
N TYR A 162 0.57 -2.44 -1.91
CA TYR A 162 1.74 -1.62 -1.63
C TYR A 162 2.82 -1.73 -2.71
N HIS A 163 3.53 -0.63 -2.90
CA HIS A 163 4.80 -0.60 -3.61
C HIS A 163 5.87 -0.04 -2.67
N GLU A 164 6.93 -0.81 -2.40
CA GLU A 164 7.97 -0.48 -1.43
C GLU A 164 7.42 -0.05 -0.04
N PRO A 165 6.57 -0.88 0.60
CA PRO A 165 5.87 -0.52 1.84
C PRO A 165 6.80 -0.06 2.98
N GLY A 166 8.03 -0.58 3.05
CA GLY A 166 9.00 -0.26 4.10
C GLY A 166 9.84 0.99 3.83
N THR A 167 9.72 1.64 2.67
CA THR A 167 10.65 2.71 2.26
C THR A 167 10.05 4.10 2.46
N PHE A 168 10.60 4.84 3.42
CA PHE A 168 10.19 6.22 3.73
C PHE A 168 10.25 7.13 2.50
N ARG A 169 9.17 7.85 2.23
CA ARG A 169 8.98 8.79 1.10
C ARG A 169 9.18 8.20 -0.30
N ALA A 170 9.31 6.88 -0.42
CA ALA A 170 9.27 6.17 -1.71
C ALA A 170 8.03 5.29 -1.83
N GLY A 171 7.60 4.71 -0.69
CA GLY A 171 6.46 3.84 -0.56
C GLY A 171 5.18 4.45 -1.10
N ARG A 172 4.36 3.62 -1.74
CA ARG A 172 3.02 3.97 -2.21
C ARG A 172 2.02 2.94 -1.69
N ALA A 173 0.87 3.43 -1.25
CA ALA A 173 -0.26 2.59 -0.85
C ALA A 173 -1.45 2.89 -1.78
N PHE A 174 -2.10 1.83 -2.24
CA PHE A 174 -3.33 1.91 -3.01
C PHE A 174 -4.42 1.17 -2.25
N LEU A 175 -5.51 1.89 -1.97
CA LEU A 175 -6.67 1.42 -1.25
C LEU A 175 -7.85 1.35 -2.23
N GLN A 176 -8.41 0.16 -2.41
CA GLN A 176 -9.59 -0.03 -3.23
C GLN A 176 -10.73 -0.60 -2.42
N VAL A 177 -11.83 0.13 -2.38
CA VAL A 177 -13.05 -0.29 -1.68
C VAL A 177 -14.02 -0.86 -2.70
N GLY A 178 -14.36 -2.13 -2.54
CA GLY A 178 -15.35 -2.81 -3.37
C GLY A 178 -16.78 -2.53 -2.93
N ALA A 179 -17.75 -2.92 -3.75
CA ALA A 179 -19.16 -2.83 -3.40
C ALA A 179 -19.51 -3.76 -2.22
N PRO A 180 -20.51 -3.40 -1.38
CA PRO A 180 -21.01 -4.29 -0.33
C PRO A 180 -21.47 -5.63 -0.91
N LEU A 181 -21.20 -6.72 -0.19
CA LEU A 181 -21.68 -8.05 -0.57
C LEU A 181 -23.16 -8.20 -0.24
N LEU A 182 -23.89 -8.87 -1.15
CA LEU A 182 -25.21 -9.39 -0.84
C LEU A 182 -25.09 -10.53 0.17
N THR A 183 -25.91 -10.50 1.22
CA THR A 183 -25.88 -11.47 2.32
C THR A 183 -27.23 -12.09 2.65
N ASP A 184 -28.35 -11.56 2.14
CA ASP A 184 -29.72 -11.97 2.50
C ASP A 184 -29.96 -13.49 2.37
N ASP A 185 -29.48 -14.09 1.28
CA ASP A 185 -29.60 -15.54 1.03
C ASP A 185 -28.86 -16.38 2.08
N LEU A 186 -27.73 -15.86 2.58
CA LEU A 186 -26.90 -16.53 3.58
C LEU A 186 -27.37 -16.25 5.00
N VAL A 187 -27.98 -15.08 5.25
CA VAL A 187 -28.68 -14.77 6.50
C VAL A 187 -29.87 -15.72 6.67
N ALA A 188 -30.66 -15.93 5.61
CA ALA A 188 -31.76 -16.90 5.63
C ALA A 188 -31.26 -18.33 5.85
N LEU A 189 -30.18 -18.74 5.16
CA LEU A 189 -29.59 -20.08 5.32
C LEU A 189 -29.06 -20.33 6.73
N HIS A 190 -28.57 -19.30 7.42
CA HIS A 190 -27.98 -19.44 8.75
C HIS A 190 -28.95 -20.01 9.79
N ALA A 191 -30.26 -19.82 9.63
CA ALA A 191 -31.27 -20.38 10.52
C ALA A 191 -31.31 -21.92 10.48
N THR A 192 -30.99 -22.52 9.34
CA THR A 192 -31.04 -23.98 9.14
C THR A 192 -29.65 -24.63 9.09
N ASP A 193 -28.65 -23.91 8.57
CA ASP A 193 -27.28 -24.38 8.42
C ASP A 193 -26.28 -23.25 8.77
N PRO A 194 -26.00 -23.02 10.07
CA PRO A 194 -25.11 -21.96 10.51
C PRO A 194 -23.70 -22.05 9.94
N GLU A 195 -23.15 -23.26 9.84
CA GLU A 195 -21.79 -23.51 9.40
C GLU A 195 -21.65 -23.36 7.88
N GLY A 196 -22.58 -23.92 7.10
CA GLY A 196 -22.59 -23.77 5.65
C GLY A 196 -22.84 -22.33 5.20
N ALA A 197 -23.70 -21.58 5.89
CA ALA A 197 -23.88 -20.15 5.65
C ALA A 197 -22.56 -19.37 5.86
N ALA A 198 -21.87 -19.63 6.97
CA ALA A 198 -20.60 -18.98 7.28
C ALA A 198 -19.51 -19.34 6.26
N GLN A 199 -19.43 -20.60 5.84
CA GLN A 199 -18.48 -21.06 4.82
C GLN A 199 -18.73 -20.36 3.47
N ARG A 200 -19.97 -20.39 2.96
CA ARG A 200 -20.33 -19.76 1.68
C ARG A 200 -20.11 -18.25 1.70
N LEU A 201 -20.42 -17.57 2.82
CA LEU A 201 -20.15 -16.15 2.97
C LEU A 201 -18.65 -15.85 2.97
N THR A 202 -17.86 -16.72 3.60
CA THR A 202 -16.38 -16.62 3.59
C THR A 202 -15.81 -16.80 2.18
N GLU A 203 -16.33 -17.75 1.41
CA GLU A 203 -15.95 -17.96 0.00
C GLU A 203 -16.35 -16.76 -0.87
N ARG A 204 -17.56 -16.23 -0.69
CA ARG A 204 -18.03 -15.01 -1.38
C ARG A 204 -17.15 -13.81 -1.06
N LEU A 205 -16.80 -13.62 0.21
CA LEU A 205 -15.87 -12.58 0.67
C LEU A 205 -14.47 -12.76 0.09
N SER A 206 -13.97 -14.00 0.03
CA SER A 206 -12.68 -14.32 -0.58
C SER A 206 -12.65 -13.99 -2.07
N ALA A 207 -13.71 -14.34 -2.81
CA ALA A 207 -13.86 -14.00 -4.21
C ALA A 207 -13.93 -12.47 -4.43
N ALA A 208 -14.64 -11.75 -3.56
CA ALA A 208 -14.76 -10.30 -3.64
C ALA A 208 -13.42 -9.61 -3.34
N LEU A 209 -12.71 -9.99 -2.26
CA LEU A 209 -11.39 -9.44 -1.94
C LEU A 209 -10.37 -9.66 -3.05
N ARG A 210 -10.37 -10.84 -3.70
CA ARG A 210 -9.50 -11.11 -4.86
C ARG A 210 -9.77 -10.18 -6.05
N ARG A 211 -10.97 -9.61 -6.18
CA ARG A 211 -11.29 -8.63 -7.23
C ARG A 211 -10.72 -7.24 -6.91
N GLU A 212 -10.58 -6.92 -5.63
CA GLU A 212 -10.08 -5.61 -5.18
C GLU A 212 -8.55 -5.54 -5.07
N ILE A 213 -7.86 -6.68 -5.09
CA ILE A 213 -6.39 -6.75 -5.12
C ILE A 213 -5.86 -7.13 -6.50
N VAL A 214 -4.66 -6.64 -6.83
CA VAL A 214 -3.88 -7.16 -7.96
C VAL A 214 -3.11 -8.38 -7.45
N GLU A 215 -3.78 -9.54 -7.43
CA GLU A 215 -3.19 -10.79 -6.97
C GLU A 215 -2.07 -11.23 -7.92
N SER A 216 -0.86 -11.38 -7.37
CA SER A 216 0.32 -11.87 -8.08
C SER A 216 1.04 -12.90 -7.23
N GLU A 217 1.69 -13.86 -7.87
CA GLU A 217 2.35 -14.98 -7.18
C GLU A 217 3.45 -14.50 -6.23
N ASP A 218 4.15 -13.46 -6.68
CA ASP A 218 5.33 -12.95 -6.01
C ASP A 218 5.55 -11.48 -6.36
N ARG A 219 6.44 -10.83 -5.60
CA ARG A 219 6.76 -9.41 -5.75
C ARG A 219 7.47 -9.07 -7.07
N GLU A 220 8.23 -10.00 -7.63
CA GLU A 220 8.92 -9.81 -8.90
C GLU A 220 7.92 -9.78 -10.06
N THR A 221 6.98 -10.71 -10.11
CA THR A 221 5.88 -10.70 -11.07
C THR A 221 5.11 -9.36 -11.00
N HIS A 222 4.78 -8.90 -9.80
CA HIS A 222 4.12 -7.59 -9.61
C HIS A 222 4.97 -6.42 -10.13
N ARG A 223 6.29 -6.45 -9.89
CA ARG A 223 7.24 -5.43 -10.36
C ARG A 223 7.31 -5.40 -11.88
N LEU A 224 7.34 -6.55 -12.54
CA LEU A 224 7.40 -6.66 -14.00
C LEU A 224 6.12 -6.15 -14.65
N VAL A 225 4.95 -6.53 -14.13
CA VAL A 225 3.66 -6.02 -14.62
C VAL A 225 3.56 -4.50 -14.41
N THR A 226 4.04 -4.00 -13.28
CA THR A 226 4.12 -2.55 -13.04
C THR A 226 5.02 -1.83 -14.04
N ALA A 227 6.15 -2.44 -14.41
CA ALA A 227 7.06 -1.88 -15.39
C ALA A 227 6.44 -1.90 -16.80
N LEU A 228 5.82 -3.02 -17.18
CA LEU A 228 5.08 -3.18 -18.44
C LEU A 228 3.93 -2.18 -18.57
N GLU A 229 3.16 -1.96 -17.51
CA GLU A 229 2.12 -0.92 -17.46
C GLU A 229 2.70 0.44 -17.85
N SER A 230 3.84 0.79 -17.25
CA SER A 230 4.51 2.06 -17.48
C SER A 230 5.02 2.22 -18.92
N ILE A 231 5.48 1.12 -19.53
CA ILE A 231 6.02 1.07 -20.90
C ILE A 231 4.87 1.12 -21.92
N ALA A 232 3.84 0.27 -21.74
CA ALA A 232 2.71 0.14 -22.64
C ALA A 232 1.79 1.37 -22.63
N ARG A 233 1.67 2.04 -21.49
CA ARG A 233 0.83 3.25 -21.34
C ARG A 233 1.63 4.55 -21.37
N ALA A 234 2.90 4.50 -21.80
CA ALA A 234 3.77 5.69 -21.86
C ALA A 234 3.17 6.82 -22.71
N ASP A 235 2.42 6.47 -23.76
CA ASP A 235 1.78 7.38 -24.71
C ASP A 235 0.28 7.58 -24.45
N ALA A 236 -0.28 6.93 -23.42
CA ALA A 236 -1.71 7.04 -23.11
C ALA A 236 -2.08 8.47 -22.66
N PRO A 237 -3.29 8.98 -22.98
CA PRO A 237 -3.77 10.29 -22.55
C PRO A 237 -3.71 10.47 -21.04
N ALA A 238 -3.64 11.71 -20.55
CA ALA A 238 -3.50 11.99 -19.11
C ALA A 238 -4.60 11.36 -18.24
N GLY A 239 -5.85 11.32 -18.71
CA GLY A 239 -6.98 10.67 -18.01
C GLY A 239 -6.81 9.15 -17.89
N ALA A 240 -6.14 8.52 -18.86
CA ALA A 240 -5.79 7.10 -18.82
C ALA A 240 -4.58 6.81 -17.91
N ARG A 241 -4.14 7.75 -17.06
CA ARG A 241 -3.05 7.55 -16.09
C ARG A 241 -3.50 7.76 -14.64
N ASP A 242 -4.81 7.91 -14.41
CA ASP A 242 -5.34 7.96 -13.07
C ASP A 242 -5.15 6.62 -12.34
N ALA A 243 -5.31 6.64 -11.01
CA ALA A 243 -5.04 5.46 -10.19
C ALA A 243 -6.02 4.31 -10.48
N ALA A 244 -7.26 4.63 -10.85
CA ALA A 244 -8.32 3.66 -11.13
C ALA A 244 -8.06 2.90 -12.45
N ALA A 245 -7.78 3.62 -13.54
CA ALA A 245 -7.46 3.06 -14.85
C ALA A 245 -6.17 2.22 -14.81
N ARG A 246 -5.19 2.65 -14.02
CA ARG A 246 -3.96 1.90 -13.77
C ARG A 246 -4.24 0.60 -13.01
N ALA A 247 -5.03 0.66 -11.94
CA ALA A 247 -5.42 -0.52 -11.19
C ALA A 247 -6.21 -1.53 -12.04
N GLU A 248 -7.13 -1.04 -12.88
CA GLU A 248 -7.90 -1.91 -13.79
C GLU A 248 -7.01 -2.60 -14.82
N TRP A 249 -6.06 -1.86 -15.40
CA TRP A 249 -5.09 -2.44 -16.32
C TRP A 249 -4.22 -3.49 -15.65
N MET A 250 -3.70 -3.22 -14.45
CA MET A 250 -2.88 -4.17 -13.71
C MET A 250 -3.65 -5.45 -13.39
N ARG A 251 -4.93 -5.35 -13.02
CA ARG A 251 -5.79 -6.53 -12.83
C ARG A 251 -6.01 -7.30 -14.13
N GLY A 252 -6.35 -6.61 -15.23
CA GLY A 252 -6.52 -7.22 -16.55
C GLY A 252 -5.26 -7.96 -16.98
N ALA A 253 -4.08 -7.35 -16.80
CA ALA A 253 -2.79 -7.96 -17.07
C ALA A 253 -2.52 -9.19 -16.20
N MET A 254 -2.87 -9.17 -14.90
CA MET A 254 -2.73 -10.35 -14.04
C MET A 254 -3.69 -11.48 -14.42
N ARG A 255 -4.94 -11.16 -14.81
CA ARG A 255 -5.90 -12.15 -15.33
C ARG A 255 -5.38 -12.79 -16.61
N ALA A 256 -4.89 -11.98 -17.54
CA ALA A 256 -4.22 -12.43 -18.76
C ALA A 256 -3.02 -13.33 -18.46
N TYR A 257 -2.13 -12.91 -17.55
CA TYR A 257 -0.96 -13.68 -17.14
C TYR A 257 -1.35 -15.08 -16.61
N ARG A 258 -2.33 -15.16 -15.70
CA ARG A 258 -2.80 -16.44 -15.14
C ARG A 258 -3.34 -17.36 -16.23
N HIS A 259 -4.18 -16.81 -17.10
CA HIS A 259 -4.77 -17.53 -18.23
C HIS A 259 -3.72 -18.07 -19.21
N LEU A 260 -2.76 -17.21 -19.59
CA LEU A 260 -1.70 -17.56 -20.53
C LEU A 260 -0.70 -18.54 -19.92
N ARG A 261 -0.46 -18.51 -18.61
CA ARG A 261 0.46 -19.45 -17.98
C ARG A 261 -0.04 -20.89 -18.05
N GLU A 262 -1.36 -21.10 -17.95
CA GLU A 262 -1.96 -22.44 -18.05
C GLU A 262 -1.92 -22.97 -19.49
N ARG A 263 -2.03 -22.09 -20.50
CA ARG A 263 -2.19 -22.46 -21.91
C ARG A 263 -0.89 -22.40 -22.71
N GLU A 264 -0.06 -21.42 -22.40
CA GLU A 264 1.16 -21.04 -23.14
C GLU A 264 2.37 -20.84 -22.17
N PRO A 265 2.65 -21.79 -21.25
CA PRO A 265 3.63 -21.59 -20.17
C PRO A 265 5.02 -21.22 -20.66
N ARG A 266 5.50 -21.87 -21.73
CA ARG A 266 6.83 -21.62 -22.29
C ARG A 266 6.94 -20.22 -22.89
N ARG A 267 5.88 -19.74 -23.54
CA ARG A 267 5.86 -18.42 -24.18
C ARG A 267 5.82 -17.31 -23.14
N VAL A 268 5.00 -17.47 -22.09
CA VAL A 268 4.94 -16.55 -20.95
C VAL A 268 6.28 -16.46 -20.22
N LEU A 269 6.94 -17.60 -19.96
CA LEU A 269 8.26 -17.61 -19.31
C LEU A 269 9.33 -16.90 -20.15
N ARG A 270 9.34 -17.12 -21.47
CA ARG A 270 10.23 -16.40 -22.40
C ARG A 270 9.96 -14.90 -22.40
N PHE A 271 8.69 -14.51 -22.51
CA PHE A 271 8.30 -13.10 -22.49
C PHE A 271 8.73 -12.43 -21.17
N ARG A 272 8.49 -13.08 -20.02
CA ARG A 272 8.96 -12.62 -18.71
C ARG A 272 10.48 -12.38 -18.70
N ALA A 273 11.26 -13.35 -19.15
CA ALA A 273 12.72 -13.25 -19.20
C ALA A 273 13.21 -12.11 -20.12
N GLU A 274 12.53 -11.86 -21.25
CA GLU A 274 12.86 -10.73 -22.14
C GLU A 274 12.53 -9.38 -21.49
N VAL A 275 11.41 -9.27 -20.76
CA VAL A 275 11.08 -8.07 -20.00
C VAL A 275 12.11 -7.82 -18.90
N GLU A 276 12.48 -8.85 -18.13
CA GLU A 276 13.53 -8.77 -17.11
C GLU A 276 14.86 -8.31 -17.71
N ARG A 277 15.28 -8.90 -18.83
CA ARG A 277 16.51 -8.53 -19.53
C ARG A 277 16.46 -7.09 -20.03
N TYR A 278 15.35 -6.68 -20.64
CA TYR A 278 15.15 -5.31 -21.10
C TYR A 278 15.26 -4.28 -19.97
N LEU A 279 14.59 -4.54 -18.84
CA LEU A 279 14.66 -3.68 -17.66
C LEU A 279 16.07 -3.68 -17.04
N GLY A 280 16.75 -4.82 -17.06
CA GLY A 280 18.14 -4.96 -16.65
C GLY A 280 19.08 -4.11 -17.49
N ASP A 281 18.95 -4.17 -18.81
CA ASP A 281 19.78 -3.40 -19.75
C ASP A 281 19.51 -1.89 -19.64
N LEU A 282 18.24 -1.48 -19.48
CA LEU A 282 17.89 -0.10 -19.15
C LEU A 282 18.54 0.36 -17.84
N GLY A 283 18.43 -0.47 -16.80
CA GLY A 283 18.97 -0.19 -15.47
C GLY A 283 20.49 -0.07 -15.46
N LEU A 284 21.19 -1.01 -16.10
CA LEU A 284 22.63 -0.96 -16.30
C LEU A 284 23.01 0.30 -17.06
N ALA A 285 22.30 0.61 -18.15
CA ALA A 285 22.52 1.82 -18.94
C ALA A 285 22.16 3.10 -18.19
N GLY A 286 21.52 3.06 -17.02
CA GLY A 286 21.04 4.27 -16.34
C GLY A 286 19.91 4.98 -17.08
N LEU A 287 19.26 4.30 -18.03
CA LEU A 287 18.19 4.83 -18.87
C LEU A 287 16.82 4.44 -18.33
N SER A 288 15.81 5.24 -18.65
CA SER A 288 14.41 4.87 -18.47
C SER A 288 13.74 4.73 -19.83
N ASP A 289 12.71 3.89 -19.93
CA ASP A 289 11.98 3.64 -21.19
C ASP A 289 11.52 4.94 -21.87
N ARG A 290 11.07 5.92 -21.08
CA ARG A 290 10.62 7.24 -21.55
C ARG A 290 11.68 8.00 -22.35
N VAL A 291 12.96 7.76 -22.06
CA VAL A 291 14.07 8.43 -22.76
C VAL A 291 14.22 7.91 -24.18
N LEU A 292 13.81 6.67 -24.47
CA LEU A 292 13.89 6.11 -25.83
C LEU A 292 12.89 6.78 -26.78
N ILE A 293 11.70 7.11 -26.27
CA ILE A 293 10.60 7.74 -27.02
C ILE A 293 10.95 9.17 -27.45
N ARG A 294 11.69 9.93 -26.61
CA ARG A 294 12.06 11.32 -26.92
C ARG A 294 13.45 11.40 -27.57
N ARG A 295 13.57 12.01 -28.76
CA ARG A 295 14.88 12.39 -29.31
C ARG A 295 15.44 13.54 -28.47
N TYR A 296 16.53 13.27 -27.75
CA TYR A 296 17.28 14.31 -27.06
C TYR A 296 18.40 14.81 -27.97
N GLU A 297 18.36 16.10 -28.30
CA GLU A 297 19.49 16.80 -28.90
C GLU A 297 20.48 17.21 -27.81
N ALA A 298 21.77 17.34 -28.16
CA ALA A 298 22.83 17.63 -27.18
C ALA A 298 22.60 18.96 -26.42
N GLY A 299 22.11 20.00 -27.11
CA GLY A 299 21.86 21.32 -26.52
C GLY A 299 20.84 21.31 -25.36
N PRO A 300 19.61 20.79 -25.56
CA PRO A 300 18.63 20.63 -24.50
C PRO A 300 19.13 19.81 -23.30
N VAL A 301 19.94 18.78 -23.53
CA VAL A 301 20.53 17.97 -22.45
C VAL A 301 21.55 18.77 -21.65
N THR A 302 22.47 19.47 -22.31
CA THR A 302 23.45 20.32 -21.60
C THR A 302 22.74 21.40 -20.79
N ARG A 303 21.70 22.05 -21.34
CA ARG A 303 20.88 23.01 -20.60
C ARG A 303 20.19 22.37 -19.39
N TYR A 304 19.63 21.17 -19.54
CA TYR A 304 19.04 20.42 -18.44
C TYR A 304 20.06 20.11 -17.35
N VAL A 305 21.24 19.61 -17.69
CA VAL A 305 22.32 19.30 -16.73
C VAL A 305 22.77 20.55 -15.98
N LEU A 306 22.98 21.67 -16.68
CA LEU A 306 23.38 22.94 -16.06
C LEU A 306 22.28 23.47 -15.12
N HIS A 307 21.03 23.46 -15.57
CA HIS A 307 19.89 23.89 -14.75
C HIS A 307 19.71 23.01 -13.51
N GLU A 308 19.76 21.69 -13.67
CA GLU A 308 19.66 20.73 -12.57
C GLU A 308 20.85 20.88 -11.60
N GLY A 309 22.07 21.04 -12.12
CA GLY A 309 23.27 21.29 -11.33
C GLY A 309 23.19 22.59 -10.52
N ALA A 310 22.77 23.69 -11.13
CA ALA A 310 22.54 24.95 -10.45
C ALA A 310 21.45 24.82 -9.36
N SER A 311 20.36 24.10 -9.65
CA SER A 311 19.30 23.84 -8.67
C SER A 311 19.79 23.02 -7.47
N LEU A 312 20.68 22.04 -7.70
CA LEU A 312 21.30 21.23 -6.65
C LEU A 312 22.23 22.07 -5.77
N LEU A 313 23.01 22.98 -6.37
CA LEU A 313 23.88 23.89 -5.64
C LEU A 313 23.06 24.88 -4.79
N LEU A 314 22.00 25.45 -5.36
CA LEU A 314 21.12 26.39 -4.64
C LEU A 314 20.38 25.73 -3.47
N ALA A 315 19.95 24.47 -3.64
CA ALA A 315 19.26 23.72 -2.59
C ALA A 315 20.22 23.11 -1.54
N LEU A 316 21.52 23.10 -1.79
CA LEU A 316 22.51 22.45 -0.93
C LEU A 316 22.53 22.97 0.51
N PRO A 317 22.48 24.29 0.80
CA PRO A 317 22.51 24.77 2.18
C PRO A 317 21.35 24.24 3.02
N LEU A 318 20.12 24.31 2.50
CA LEU A 318 18.93 23.79 3.18
C LEU A 318 18.98 22.26 3.30
N ALA A 319 19.44 21.57 2.26
CA ALA A 319 19.62 20.12 2.29
C ALA A 319 20.68 19.71 3.33
N ALA A 320 21.79 20.45 3.45
CA ALA A 320 22.85 20.19 4.42
C ALA A 320 22.36 20.39 5.85
N CYS A 321 21.62 21.47 6.13
CA CYS A 321 20.95 21.66 7.42
C CYS A 321 20.01 20.49 7.74
N GLY A 322 19.18 20.08 6.77
CA GLY A 322 18.29 18.94 6.90
C GLY A 322 18.99 17.61 7.14
N ILE A 323 20.08 17.34 6.41
CA ILE A 323 20.90 16.15 6.62
C ILE A 323 21.48 16.18 8.03
N ALA A 324 22.06 17.30 8.46
CA ALA A 324 22.65 17.42 9.79
C ALA A 324 21.62 17.17 10.91
N SER A 325 20.46 17.84 10.86
CA SER A 325 19.42 17.76 11.91
C SER A 325 18.57 16.48 11.87
N HIS A 326 18.75 15.63 10.87
CA HIS A 326 18.05 14.34 10.78
C HIS A 326 19.02 13.15 10.79
N PHE A 327 20.34 13.40 10.72
CA PHE A 327 21.33 12.34 10.64
C PHE A 327 21.27 11.43 11.87
N LEU A 328 21.32 12.01 13.06
CA LEU A 328 21.30 11.24 14.31
C LEU A 328 20.01 10.40 14.47
N PRO A 329 18.79 10.98 14.42
CA PRO A 329 17.58 10.17 14.57
C PRO A 329 17.42 9.14 13.45
N TYR A 330 17.81 9.46 12.21
CA TYR A 330 17.77 8.52 11.09
C TYR A 330 18.71 7.32 11.31
N ARG A 331 19.94 7.57 11.76
CA ARG A 331 20.94 6.52 12.02
C ARG A 331 20.55 5.66 13.21
N LEU A 332 20.04 6.25 14.28
CA LEU A 332 19.55 5.52 15.45
C LEU A 332 18.33 4.66 15.10
N ALA A 333 17.37 5.20 14.35
CA ALA A 333 16.22 4.42 13.88
C ALA A 333 16.65 3.24 13.00
N ALA A 334 17.57 3.46 12.04
CA ALA A 334 18.11 2.39 11.21
C ALA A 334 18.86 1.33 12.04
N LEU A 335 19.61 1.74 13.06
CA LEU A 335 20.32 0.83 13.97
C LEU A 335 19.35 -0.02 14.79
N VAL A 336 18.33 0.60 15.39
CA VAL A 336 17.33 -0.08 16.21
C VAL A 336 16.52 -1.07 15.35
N VAL A 337 15.99 -0.63 14.21
CA VAL A 337 15.24 -1.52 13.30
C VAL A 337 16.13 -2.65 12.78
N GLY A 338 17.39 -2.36 12.42
CA GLY A 338 18.36 -3.36 11.97
C GLY A 338 18.72 -4.40 13.04
N ARG A 339 18.66 -4.04 14.33
CA ARG A 339 18.85 -4.99 15.44
C ARG A 339 17.61 -5.82 15.73
N LEU A 340 16.42 -5.22 15.63
CA LEU A 340 15.16 -5.91 15.86
C LEU A 340 14.85 -6.92 14.73
N ARG A 341 15.38 -6.69 13.52
CA ARG A 341 15.18 -7.54 12.33
C ARG A 341 13.72 -7.94 12.15
N PRO A 342 12.80 -6.95 12.05
CA PRO A 342 11.38 -7.24 11.90
C PRO A 342 11.13 -8.08 10.66
N ALA A 343 10.06 -8.87 10.70
CA ALA A 343 9.58 -9.57 9.51
C ALA A 343 9.25 -8.56 8.39
N PRO A 344 9.27 -8.95 7.10
CA PRO A 344 9.12 -7.98 6.01
C PRO A 344 7.75 -7.27 5.96
N ASP A 345 6.70 -7.87 6.53
CA ASP A 345 5.38 -7.27 6.73
C ASP A 345 5.29 -6.33 7.95
N GLU A 346 6.29 -6.38 8.85
CA GLU A 346 6.36 -5.53 10.04
C GLU A 346 7.37 -4.38 9.88
N GLU A 347 8.24 -4.41 8.87
CA GLU A 347 9.35 -3.45 8.70
C GLU A 347 8.88 -1.98 8.73
N ALA A 348 7.81 -1.66 8.00
CA ALA A 348 7.26 -0.30 7.96
C ALA A 348 6.72 0.12 9.33
N THR A 349 6.05 -0.81 10.03
CA THR A 349 5.51 -0.60 11.37
C THR A 349 6.62 -0.22 12.35
N TYR A 350 7.71 -0.99 12.38
CA TYR A 350 8.85 -0.71 13.25
C TYR A 350 9.53 0.61 12.89
N LYS A 351 9.74 0.90 11.61
CA LYS A 351 10.30 2.19 11.18
C LYS A 351 9.44 3.36 11.63
N ILE A 352 8.12 3.28 11.51
CA ILE A 352 7.21 4.34 11.96
C ILE A 352 7.29 4.50 13.49
N ILE A 353 7.08 3.42 14.25
CA ILE A 353 7.04 3.48 15.72
C ILE A 353 8.37 3.99 16.29
N THR A 354 9.48 3.41 15.82
CA THR A 354 10.82 3.83 16.24
C THR A 354 11.06 5.29 15.88
N SER A 355 10.62 5.76 14.71
CA SER A 355 10.83 7.15 14.30
C SER A 355 9.98 8.14 15.09
N VAL A 356 8.71 7.82 15.39
CA VAL A 356 7.82 8.68 16.20
C VAL A 356 8.40 8.92 17.61
N ILE A 357 9.22 8.01 18.12
CA ILE A 357 9.87 8.14 19.43
C ILE A 357 11.24 8.80 19.32
N LEU A 358 12.11 8.29 18.44
CA LEU A 358 13.51 8.73 18.39
C LEU A 358 13.67 10.14 17.81
N TYR A 359 12.85 10.55 16.83
CA TYR A 359 13.00 11.88 16.24
C TYR A 359 12.73 13.00 17.25
N PRO A 360 11.60 13.02 17.99
CA PRO A 360 11.39 14.04 19.01
C PRO A 360 12.48 14.07 20.08
N VAL A 361 12.93 12.91 20.56
CA VAL A 361 14.00 12.83 21.57
C VAL A 361 15.31 13.40 21.04
N CYS A 362 15.70 13.05 19.81
CA CYS A 362 16.92 13.59 19.20
C CYS A 362 16.80 15.09 18.93
N TRP A 363 15.66 15.57 18.43
CA TRP A 363 15.46 17.00 18.18
C TRP A 363 15.44 17.83 19.46
N LEU A 364 14.96 17.29 20.58
CA LEU A 364 15.07 17.95 21.89
C LEU A 364 16.53 18.07 22.34
N ALA A 365 17.32 17.01 22.17
CA ALA A 365 18.75 17.02 22.51
C ALA A 365 19.54 17.96 21.59
N GLU A 366 19.34 17.85 20.28
CA GLU A 366 19.95 18.73 19.26
C GLU A 366 19.54 20.18 19.48
N GLY A 367 18.25 20.45 19.71
CA GLY A 367 17.73 21.78 20.01
C GLY A 367 18.34 22.38 21.27
N TYR A 368 18.51 21.58 22.34
CA TYR A 368 19.21 22.02 23.55
C TYR A 368 20.67 22.41 23.25
N LEU A 369 21.40 21.62 22.46
CA LEU A 369 22.77 21.94 22.07
C LEU A 369 22.83 23.22 21.22
N VAL A 370 21.93 23.36 20.25
CA VAL A 370 21.81 24.56 19.42
C VAL A 370 21.54 25.80 20.27
N TRP A 371 20.63 25.70 21.24
CA TRP A 371 20.34 26.78 22.18
C TRP A 371 21.54 27.14 23.04
N ARG A 372 22.29 26.15 23.53
CA ARG A 372 23.51 26.40 24.33
C ARG A 372 24.62 27.10 23.54
N LEU A 373 24.70 26.86 22.23
CA LEU A 373 25.74 27.42 21.37
C LEU A 373 25.36 28.78 20.76
N GLY A 374 24.09 29.02 20.45
CA GLY A 374 23.65 30.22 19.71
C GLY A 374 22.43 30.93 20.28
N GLY A 375 21.99 30.57 21.48
CA GLY A 375 20.89 31.22 22.18
C GLY A 375 19.51 30.99 21.54
N PRO A 376 18.50 31.79 21.94
CA PRO A 376 17.11 31.59 21.52
C PRO A 376 16.87 31.82 20.02
N TRP A 377 17.61 32.73 19.39
CA TRP A 377 17.48 32.99 17.95
C TRP A 377 17.90 31.78 17.11
N LEU A 378 19.03 31.14 17.46
CA LEU A 378 19.49 29.97 16.72
C LEU A 378 18.58 28.76 16.97
N LEU A 379 18.04 28.61 18.19
CA LEU A 379 17.01 27.61 18.48
C LEU A 379 15.75 27.84 17.62
N GLY A 380 15.28 29.09 17.53
CA GLY A 380 14.14 29.45 16.70
C GLY A 380 14.36 29.09 15.23
N LEU A 381 15.55 29.41 14.70
CA LEU A 381 15.94 29.03 13.33
C LEU A 381 16.00 27.52 13.14
N PHE A 382 16.59 26.78 14.09
CA PHE A 382 16.65 25.31 14.05
C PHE A 382 15.25 24.70 13.98
N VAL A 383 14.34 25.10 14.88
CA VAL A 383 12.96 24.62 14.91
C VAL A 383 12.24 24.96 13.60
N ALA A 384 12.41 26.18 13.08
CA ALA A 384 11.83 26.59 11.80
C ALA A 384 12.36 25.75 10.61
N LEU A 385 13.62 25.30 10.68
CA LEU A 385 14.26 24.53 9.62
C LEU A 385 14.09 23.01 9.73
N LEU A 386 13.61 22.46 10.85
CA LEU A 386 13.43 21.01 11.02
C LEU A 386 12.59 20.40 9.89
N ALA A 387 11.34 20.85 9.72
CA ALA A 387 10.46 20.32 8.69
C ALA A 387 10.96 20.59 7.26
N PRO A 388 11.21 21.83 6.82
CA PRO A 388 11.65 22.09 5.45
C PRO A 388 13.02 21.46 5.17
N GLY A 389 13.96 21.53 6.10
CA GLY A 389 15.28 20.91 5.96
C GLY A 389 15.20 19.42 5.67
N GLY A 390 14.38 18.67 6.42
CA GLY A 390 14.18 17.24 6.18
C GLY A 390 13.65 16.93 4.77
N PHE A 391 12.66 17.69 4.29
CA PHE A 391 12.14 17.52 2.93
C PHE A 391 13.15 17.90 1.85
N PHE A 392 13.90 19.00 2.04
CA PHE A 392 14.97 19.41 1.14
C PHE A 392 16.08 18.37 1.09
N ALA A 393 16.49 17.78 2.22
CA ALA A 393 17.48 16.72 2.27
C ALA A 393 17.08 15.50 1.43
N ILE A 394 15.82 15.06 1.53
CA ILE A 394 15.29 13.93 0.75
C ILE A 394 15.21 14.30 -0.73
N ALA A 395 14.60 15.45 -1.05
CA ALA A 395 14.44 15.91 -2.43
C ALA A 395 15.79 16.11 -3.13
N TRP A 396 16.77 16.66 -2.41
CA TRP A 396 18.14 16.87 -2.90
C TRP A 396 18.82 15.52 -3.16
N ARG A 397 18.79 14.58 -2.20
CA ARG A 397 19.35 13.24 -2.38
C ARG A 397 18.74 12.51 -3.57
N ASP A 398 17.42 12.57 -3.71
CA ASP A 398 16.72 11.94 -4.82
C ASP A 398 17.05 12.61 -6.15
N ARG A 399 17.23 13.94 -6.17
CA ARG A 399 17.67 14.70 -7.35
C ARG A 399 19.10 14.34 -7.74
N VAL A 400 20.04 14.29 -6.80
CA VAL A 400 21.43 13.84 -7.06
C VAL A 400 21.44 12.44 -7.68
N ARG A 401 20.66 11.50 -7.13
CA ARG A 401 20.55 10.13 -7.69
C ARG A 401 19.91 10.10 -9.08
N ARG A 402 18.96 10.98 -9.37
CA ARG A 402 18.36 11.10 -10.73
C ARG A 402 19.38 11.69 -11.70
N VAL A 403 19.94 12.84 -11.41
CA VAL A 403 20.93 13.53 -12.26
C VAL A 403 22.15 12.64 -12.51
N GLY A 404 22.63 11.91 -11.51
CA GLY A 404 23.73 10.96 -11.67
C GLY A 404 23.39 9.80 -12.64
N ARG A 405 22.19 9.22 -12.51
CA ARG A 405 21.72 8.18 -13.44
C ARG A 405 21.50 8.72 -14.85
N ASP A 406 20.84 9.86 -14.98
CA ASP A 406 20.57 10.50 -16.28
C ASP A 406 21.88 10.87 -16.98
N THR A 407 22.85 11.42 -16.25
CA THR A 407 24.19 11.75 -16.77
C THR A 407 24.93 10.49 -17.23
N LEU A 408 24.91 9.41 -16.44
CA LEU A 408 25.52 8.14 -16.82
C LEU A 408 24.86 7.55 -18.07
N GLY A 409 23.53 7.59 -18.14
CA GLY A 409 22.80 7.10 -19.30
C GLY A 409 23.04 7.92 -20.55
N PHE A 410 23.10 9.25 -20.43
CA PHE A 410 23.51 10.12 -21.52
C PHE A 410 24.92 9.80 -22.01
N LEU A 411 25.90 9.69 -21.09
CA LEU A 411 27.27 9.36 -21.45
C LEU A 411 27.35 8.03 -22.22
N ARG A 412 26.60 7.02 -21.78
CA ARG A 412 26.54 5.73 -22.49
C ARG A 412 25.89 5.83 -23.86
N LEU A 413 24.84 6.64 -24.03
CA LEU A 413 24.24 6.90 -25.34
C LEU A 413 25.20 7.62 -26.30
N VAL A 414 26.07 8.48 -25.78
CA VAL A 414 27.10 9.17 -26.57
C VAL A 414 28.22 8.20 -26.96
N LEU A 415 28.64 7.33 -26.04
CA LEU A 415 29.71 6.35 -26.25
C LEU A 415 29.27 5.19 -27.16
N ASP A 416 28.04 4.69 -27.00
CA ASP A 416 27.46 3.60 -27.79
C ASP A 416 26.29 4.12 -28.64
N ARG A 417 26.62 4.51 -29.88
CA ARG A 417 25.68 5.11 -30.83
C ARG A 417 24.52 4.18 -31.23
N ASP A 418 24.72 2.87 -31.10
CA ASP A 418 23.72 1.86 -31.46
C ASP A 418 22.86 1.43 -30.27
N LEU A 419 23.26 1.74 -29.02
CA LEU A 419 22.53 1.36 -27.80
C LEU A 419 21.06 1.77 -27.86
N ARG A 420 20.79 3.01 -28.27
CA ARG A 420 19.42 3.51 -28.39
C ARG A 420 18.61 2.70 -29.39
N ARG A 421 19.19 2.43 -30.57
CA ARG A 421 18.52 1.67 -31.63
C ARG A 421 18.18 0.27 -31.12
N ARG A 422 19.14 -0.45 -30.54
CA ARG A 422 18.94 -1.80 -30.00
C ARG A 422 17.87 -1.84 -28.90
N LEU A 423 17.87 -0.87 -27.98
CA LEU A 423 16.86 -0.80 -26.91
C LEU A 423 15.47 -0.44 -27.46
N ALA A 424 15.38 0.46 -28.44
CA ALA A 424 14.12 0.84 -29.07
C ALA A 424 13.52 -0.32 -29.91
N GLU A 425 14.36 -1.07 -30.64
CA GLU A 425 13.96 -2.28 -31.35
C GLU A 425 13.40 -3.32 -30.37
N ARG A 426 14.12 -3.59 -29.27
CA ARG A 426 13.64 -4.52 -28.23
C ARG A 426 12.33 -4.06 -27.58
N ARG A 427 12.18 -2.76 -27.31
CA ARG A 427 10.91 -2.21 -26.80
C ARG A 427 9.76 -2.50 -27.76
N THR A 428 9.99 -2.32 -29.06
CA THR A 428 8.98 -2.54 -30.10
C THR A 428 8.57 -4.02 -30.13
N VAL A 429 9.56 -4.92 -30.16
CA VAL A 429 9.32 -6.38 -30.09
C VAL A 429 8.56 -6.79 -28.83
N LEU A 430 8.90 -6.20 -27.68
CA LEU A 430 8.18 -6.47 -26.41
C LEU A 430 6.72 -6.01 -26.45
N LEU A 431 6.44 -4.86 -27.06
CA LEU A 431 5.06 -4.36 -27.17
C LEU A 431 4.25 -5.17 -28.18
N GLU A 432 4.85 -5.55 -29.30
CA GLU A 432 4.23 -6.44 -30.29
C GLU A 432 3.91 -7.81 -29.67
N GLU A 433 4.83 -8.38 -28.88
CA GLU A 433 4.60 -9.65 -28.19
C GLU A 433 3.56 -9.52 -27.07
N LEU A 434 3.54 -8.40 -26.33
CA LEU A 434 2.49 -8.11 -25.36
C LEU A 434 1.11 -8.06 -26.01
N GLU A 435 0.99 -7.38 -27.16
CA GLU A 435 -0.25 -7.30 -27.91
C GLU A 435 -0.67 -8.67 -28.45
N SER A 436 0.28 -9.43 -29.01
CA SER A 436 0.02 -10.76 -29.55
C SER A 436 -0.46 -11.73 -28.48
N LEU A 437 0.15 -11.71 -27.28
CA LEU A 437 -0.28 -12.49 -26.12
C LEU A 437 -1.66 -12.04 -25.63
N THR A 438 -1.93 -10.73 -25.62
CA THR A 438 -3.24 -10.19 -25.20
C THR A 438 -4.37 -10.66 -26.12
N ARG A 439 -4.12 -10.78 -27.44
CA ARG A 439 -5.12 -11.31 -28.39
C ARG A 439 -5.49 -12.78 -28.16
N LEU A 440 -4.64 -13.56 -27.50
CA LEU A 440 -4.95 -14.96 -27.13
C LEU A 440 -5.87 -15.05 -25.90
N VAL A 441 -6.07 -13.95 -25.18
CA VAL A 441 -6.90 -13.91 -23.98
C VAL A 441 -8.32 -13.49 -24.35
N PRO A 442 -9.35 -14.32 -24.07
CA PRO A 442 -10.73 -13.94 -24.34
C PRO A 442 -11.14 -12.65 -23.63
N ALA A 443 -11.93 -11.80 -24.30
CA ALA A 443 -12.44 -10.56 -23.74
C ALA A 443 -13.11 -10.72 -22.35
N PRO A 444 -13.90 -11.78 -22.07
CA PRO A 444 -14.46 -12.00 -20.73
C PRO A 444 -13.40 -12.19 -19.63
N VAL A 445 -12.25 -12.78 -19.96
CA VAL A 445 -11.14 -12.96 -19.02
C VAL A 445 -10.45 -11.62 -18.75
N LEU A 446 -10.29 -10.78 -19.78
CA LEU A 446 -9.72 -9.44 -19.64
C LEU A 446 -10.63 -8.49 -18.87
N ALA A 447 -11.94 -8.52 -19.12
CA ALA A 447 -12.94 -7.71 -18.41
C ALA A 447 -13.09 -8.14 -16.94
N GLY A 448 -12.93 -9.43 -16.65
CA GLY A 448 -13.23 -9.99 -15.34
C GLY A 448 -14.76 -10.15 -15.13
N PRO A 449 -15.18 -10.65 -13.96
CA PRO A 449 -16.60 -10.78 -13.64
C PRO A 449 -17.27 -9.40 -13.62
N GLU A 450 -18.48 -9.29 -14.18
CA GLU A 450 -19.28 -8.06 -14.16
C GLU A 450 -19.35 -7.48 -12.74
N ARG A 451 -19.02 -6.19 -12.62
CA ARG A 451 -19.27 -5.47 -11.37
C ARG A 451 -20.76 -5.15 -11.32
N PRO A 452 -21.45 -5.45 -10.21
CA PRO A 452 -22.79 -4.94 -10.03
C PRO A 452 -22.73 -3.41 -10.16
N ALA A 453 -23.65 -2.83 -10.92
CA ALA A 453 -23.80 -1.39 -11.00
C ALA A 453 -23.98 -0.84 -9.58
N PRO A 454 -23.48 0.37 -9.26
CA PRO A 454 -23.78 1.00 -7.99
C PRO A 454 -25.29 1.18 -7.91
N GLU A 455 -25.97 0.33 -7.14
CA GLU A 455 -27.35 0.59 -6.76
C GLU A 455 -27.35 1.87 -5.92
N ALA A 456 -28.18 2.83 -6.31
CA ALA A 456 -28.32 4.08 -5.57
C ALA A 456 -28.68 3.76 -4.11
N PRO A 457 -28.07 4.46 -3.13
CA PRO A 457 -28.37 4.22 -1.72
C PRO A 457 -29.88 4.39 -1.49
N ARG A 458 -30.51 3.36 -0.88
CA ARG A 458 -31.87 3.44 -0.35
C ARG A 458 -31.87 4.01 1.05
#